data_AF-A0A6G0Z815-F1
#
_entry.id   AF-A0A6G0Z815-F1
#
_cell.length_a   1.000
_cell.length_b   1.000
_cell.length_c   1.000
_cell.angle_alpha   90.00
_cell.angle_beta   90.00
_cell.angle_gamma   90.00
#
_symmetry.space_group_name_H-M   'P 1'
#
loop_
_entity.id
_entity.type
_entity.pdbx_description
1 polymer ?
#
loop_
_entity_poly.entity_id
_entity_poly.type
_entity_poly.pdbx_seq_one_letter_code
_entity_poly.pdbx_strand_id
1 'polypeptide(L)'
;MTYVPFDDRRLLFPPGPAAVLISAAYAIYLMLFPHWMAPLVLAGMIAGYVTYDLIHFYLHYGCPKEGSYLYSMKRYHNQHHFAHHESGYNGYKDLTILHMNVSDDHGYRYPCVSGFGISSQFWDHIFGTEIILKKLSRCLKWY
;
A
#
# COMPACT_ATOMS: atom_id res chain seq x y z
N MET A 1 -6.33 25.66 -1.71
CA MET A 1 -5.36 24.78 -1.01
C MET A 1 -6.12 24.00 0.03
N THR A 2 -6.59 22.81 -0.31
CA THR A 2 -7.25 21.93 0.66
C THR A 2 -6.23 20.89 1.09
N TYR A 3 -5.85 20.99 2.34
CA TYR A 3 -5.05 20.03 3.06
C TYR A 3 -5.86 18.71 3.09
N VAL A 4 -5.51 17.74 2.25
CA VAL A 4 -5.94 16.35 2.48
C VAL A 4 -5.16 15.90 3.72
N PRO A 5 -5.80 15.41 4.79
CA PRO A 5 -5.10 15.10 6.01
C PRO A 5 -4.36 13.78 5.80
N PHE A 6 -3.16 13.84 5.24
CA PHE A 6 -2.17 12.80 5.46
C PHE A 6 -1.86 12.85 6.95
N ASP A 7 -2.51 11.97 7.71
CA ASP A 7 -2.21 11.80 9.13
C ASP A 7 -0.83 11.16 9.22
N ASP A 8 0.21 11.99 9.31
CA ASP A 8 1.62 11.59 9.42
C ASP A 8 1.84 10.56 10.54
N ARG A 9 0.93 10.50 11.54
CA ARG A 9 1.01 9.56 12.67
C ARG A 9 0.58 8.13 12.34
N ARG A 10 -0.04 7.87 11.19
CA ARG A 10 -0.49 6.53 10.74
C ARG A 10 0.28 6.00 9.54
N LEU A 11 1.32 6.73 9.14
CA LEU A 11 2.07 6.42 7.94
C LEU A 11 2.97 5.19 8.10
N LEU A 12 3.57 5.02 9.27
CA LEU A 12 4.41 3.87 9.56
C LEU A 12 3.57 2.85 10.31
N PHE A 13 3.75 1.57 10.03
CA PHE A 13 3.08 0.56 10.83
C PHE A 13 3.66 0.64 12.26
N PRO A 14 2.82 0.80 13.31
CA PRO A 14 3.35 1.15 14.62
C PRO A 14 4.27 0.04 15.15
N PRO A 15 5.41 0.38 15.75
CA PRO A 15 6.41 -0.61 16.15
C PRO A 15 5.91 -1.57 17.24
N GLY A 16 4.91 -1.15 18.04
CA GLY A 16 4.29 -2.00 19.07
C GLY A 16 3.59 -3.25 18.49
N PRO A 17 2.53 -3.09 17.67
CA PRO A 17 1.91 -4.19 16.93
C PRO A 17 2.90 -5.00 16.10
N ALA A 18 3.89 -4.36 15.45
CA ALA A 18 4.93 -5.05 14.69
C ALA A 18 5.75 -6.00 15.58
N ALA A 19 6.18 -5.53 16.75
CA ALA A 19 6.93 -6.34 17.71
C ALA A 19 6.12 -7.54 18.21
N VAL A 20 4.80 -7.39 18.41
CA VAL A 20 3.92 -8.52 18.79
C VAL A 20 3.86 -9.57 17.68
N LEU A 21 3.71 -9.16 16.42
CA LEU A 21 3.69 -10.10 15.29
C LEU A 21 5.05 -10.79 15.08
N ILE A 22 6.15 -10.05 15.13
CA ILE A 22 7.51 -10.60 14.99
C ILE A 22 7.83 -11.57 16.14
N SER A 23 7.46 -11.23 17.37
CA SER A 23 7.69 -12.12 18.53
C SER A 23 6.84 -13.39 18.45
N ALA A 24 5.58 -13.30 18.02
CA ALA A 24 4.75 -14.48 17.77
C ALA A 24 5.33 -15.37 16.66
N ALA A 25 5.74 -14.79 15.53
CA ALA A 25 6.37 -15.53 14.44
C ALA A 25 7.70 -16.18 14.86
N TYR A 26 8.50 -15.47 15.66
CA TYR A 26 9.75 -16.00 16.23
C TYR A 26 9.50 -17.16 17.19
N ALA A 27 8.48 -17.07 18.05
CA ALA A 27 8.09 -18.14 18.96
C ALA A 27 7.64 -19.39 18.19
N ILE A 28 6.81 -19.22 17.14
CA ILE A 28 6.40 -20.32 16.26
C ILE A 28 7.62 -20.95 15.58
N TYR A 29 8.57 -20.13 15.10
CA TYR A 29 9.80 -20.63 14.48
C TYR A 29 10.60 -21.51 15.45
N LEU A 30 10.79 -21.06 16.71
CA LEU A 30 11.53 -21.83 17.72
C LEU A 30 10.86 -23.17 18.09
N MET A 31 9.53 -23.29 17.91
CA MET A 31 8.82 -24.55 18.13
C MET A 31 9.02 -25.55 17.00
N LEU A 32 9.27 -25.09 15.77
CA LEU A 32 9.27 -25.91 14.56
C LEU A 32 10.66 -26.17 13.99
N PHE A 33 11.63 -25.29 14.24
CA PHE A 33 12.90 -25.25 13.53
C PHE A 33 14.12 -25.16 14.46
N PRO A 34 15.33 -25.46 13.95
CA PRO A 34 16.55 -25.39 14.73
C PRO A 34 16.90 -23.97 15.20
N HIS A 35 17.40 -23.87 16.43
CA HIS A 35 17.76 -22.61 17.07
C HIS A 35 18.94 -21.88 16.40
N TRP A 36 19.84 -22.60 15.73
CA TRP A 36 21.04 -22.01 15.13
C TRP A 36 20.73 -21.07 13.95
N MET A 37 19.58 -21.26 13.30
CA MET A 37 19.07 -20.37 12.25
C MET A 37 18.20 -19.23 12.81
N ALA A 38 17.80 -19.27 14.08
CA ALA A 38 16.87 -18.30 14.67
C ALA A 38 17.34 -16.83 14.55
N PRO A 39 18.63 -16.49 14.77
CA PRO A 39 19.10 -15.12 14.59
C PRO A 39 18.97 -14.62 13.15
N LEU A 40 19.20 -15.49 12.16
CA LEU A 40 19.07 -15.15 10.74
C LEU A 40 17.61 -14.86 10.38
N VAL A 41 16.69 -15.70 10.89
CA VAL A 41 15.24 -15.52 10.68
C VAL A 41 14.75 -14.25 11.36
N LEU A 42 15.19 -13.97 12.59
CA LEU A 42 14.86 -12.73 13.30
C LEU A 42 15.37 -11.49 12.55
N ALA A 43 16.62 -11.53 12.07
CA ALA A 43 17.20 -10.47 11.26
C ALA A 43 16.38 -10.26 9.97
N GLY A 44 15.97 -11.33 9.29
CA GLY A 44 15.11 -11.28 8.12
C GLY A 44 13.72 -10.69 8.40
N MET A 45 13.08 -11.05 9.52
CA MET A 45 11.78 -10.49 9.93
C MET A 45 11.87 -8.98 10.19
N ILE A 46 12.90 -8.54 10.93
CA ILE A 46 13.12 -7.11 11.22
C ILE A 46 13.46 -6.35 9.94
N ALA A 47 14.38 -6.88 9.11
CA ALA A 47 14.75 -6.27 7.84
C ALA A 47 13.55 -6.16 6.89
N GLY A 48 12.70 -7.19 6.83
CA GLY A 48 11.46 -7.18 6.04
C GLY A 48 10.47 -6.12 6.51
N TYR A 49 10.26 -6.00 7.84
CA TYR A 49 9.43 -4.95 8.43
C TYR A 49 9.93 -3.55 8.08
N VAL A 50 11.21 -3.26 8.31
CA VAL A 50 11.80 -1.96 7.97
C VAL A 50 11.71 -1.68 6.47
N THR A 51 12.00 -2.68 5.63
CA THR A 51 11.91 -2.53 4.17
C THR A 51 10.49 -2.19 3.74
N TYR A 52 9.49 -2.87 4.30
CA TYR A 52 8.08 -2.59 4.04
C TYR A 52 7.71 -1.14 4.40
N ASP A 53 8.08 -0.70 5.60
CA ASP A 53 7.81 0.65 6.08
C ASP A 53 8.51 1.73 5.23
N LEU A 54 9.76 1.49 4.81
CA LEU A 54 10.50 2.38 3.92
C LEU A 54 9.88 2.47 2.52
N ILE A 55 9.42 1.34 1.96
CA ILE A 55 8.70 1.34 0.68
C ILE A 55 7.41 2.14 0.83
N HIS A 56 6.60 1.88 1.87
CA HIS A 56 5.36 2.61 2.09
C HIS A 56 5.59 4.12 2.23
N PHE A 57 6.57 4.51 3.04
CA PHE A 57 7.00 5.89 3.18
C PHE A 57 7.40 6.51 1.83
N TYR A 58 8.19 5.78 1.03
CA TYR A 58 8.62 6.25 -0.29
C TYR A 58 7.46 6.34 -1.29
N LEU A 59 6.45 5.47 -1.23
CA LEU A 59 5.29 5.57 -2.10
C LEU A 59 4.45 6.81 -1.79
N HIS A 60 4.37 7.24 -0.53
CA HIS A 60 3.68 8.47 -0.15
C HIS A 60 4.45 9.73 -0.58
N TYR A 61 5.73 9.85 -0.20
CA TYR A 61 6.48 11.11 -0.39
C TYR A 61 7.48 11.12 -1.55
N GLY A 62 7.89 9.97 -2.05
CA GLY A 62 8.89 9.87 -3.11
C GLY A 62 8.33 10.23 -4.49
N CYS A 63 9.21 10.64 -5.40
CA CYS A 63 8.88 10.86 -6.81
C CYS A 63 9.49 9.74 -7.67
N PRO A 64 8.85 8.55 -7.75
CA PRO A 64 9.38 7.45 -8.52
C PRO A 64 9.41 7.80 -10.01
N LYS A 65 10.48 7.38 -10.68
CA LYS A 65 10.67 7.59 -12.12
C LYS A 65 9.53 6.94 -12.91
N GLU A 66 9.03 7.66 -13.90
CA GLU A 66 8.01 7.18 -14.84
C GLU A 66 8.38 5.80 -15.42
N GLY A 67 7.43 4.87 -15.40
CA GLY A 67 7.61 3.50 -15.92
C GLY A 67 8.42 2.55 -15.01
N SER A 68 8.91 3.01 -13.86
CA SER A 68 9.55 2.14 -12.87
C SER A 68 8.53 1.31 -12.09
N TYR A 69 8.99 0.23 -11.46
CA TYR A 69 8.15 -0.58 -10.57
C TYR A 69 7.56 0.23 -9.41
N LEU A 70 8.36 1.10 -8.78
CA LEU A 70 7.86 1.96 -7.70
C LEU A 70 6.84 2.98 -8.21
N TYR A 71 6.90 3.36 -9.48
CA TYR A 71 5.88 4.22 -10.10
C TYR A 71 4.55 3.47 -10.28
N SER A 72 4.56 2.21 -10.72
CA SER A 72 3.32 1.41 -10.78
C SER A 72 2.78 1.12 -9.38
N MET A 73 3.63 0.84 -8.41
CA MET A 73 3.22 0.63 -7.01
C MET A 73 2.66 1.90 -6.37
N LYS A 74 3.26 3.07 -6.62
CA LYS A 74 2.71 4.36 -6.13
C LYS A 74 1.31 4.62 -6.68
N ARG A 75 1.09 4.30 -7.96
CA ARG A 75 -0.23 4.39 -8.58
C ARG A 75 -1.24 3.42 -7.97
N TYR A 76 -0.83 2.18 -7.77
CA TYR A 76 -1.65 1.13 -7.14
C TYR A 76 -2.07 1.51 -5.72
N HIS A 77 -1.10 1.92 -4.92
CA HIS A 77 -1.27 2.37 -3.54
C HIS A 77 -2.17 3.62 -3.43
N ASN A 78 -1.96 4.61 -4.30
CA ASN A 78 -2.83 5.79 -4.32
C ASN A 78 -4.27 5.43 -4.72
N GLN A 79 -4.46 4.53 -5.68
CA GLN A 79 -5.79 4.08 -6.09
C GLN A 79 -6.54 3.36 -4.94
N HIS A 80 -5.84 2.55 -4.14
CA HIS A 80 -6.39 1.95 -2.92
C HIS A 80 -6.88 3.03 -1.94
N HIS A 81 -6.08 4.06 -1.66
CA HIS A 81 -6.48 5.16 -0.77
C HIS A 81 -7.71 5.91 -1.28
N PHE A 82 -7.77 6.27 -2.58
CA PHE A 82 -8.91 7.00 -3.13
C PHE A 82 -10.19 6.17 -3.16
N ALA A 83 -10.11 4.88 -3.50
CA ALA A 83 -11.27 3.99 -3.51
C ALA A 83 -11.90 3.85 -2.10
N HIS A 84 -11.07 3.82 -1.05
CA HIS A 84 -11.57 3.81 0.32
C HIS A 84 -12.26 5.11 0.72
N HIS A 85 -11.79 6.28 0.25
CA HIS A 85 -12.43 7.56 0.56
C HIS A 85 -13.77 7.77 -0.18
N GLU A 86 -13.93 7.25 -1.40
CA GLU A 86 -15.21 7.34 -2.12
C GLU A 86 -16.31 6.48 -1.48
N SER A 87 -15.95 5.38 -0.79
CA SER A 87 -16.93 4.55 -0.08
C SER A 87 -17.55 5.20 1.17
N GLY A 88 -17.03 6.36 1.61
CA GLY A 88 -17.48 7.06 2.82
C GLY A 88 -18.21 8.40 2.61
N TYR A 89 -18.24 8.97 1.41
CA TYR A 89 -18.84 10.30 1.21
C TYR A 89 -19.58 10.41 -0.12
N ASN A 90 -20.90 10.23 -0.05
CA ASN A 90 -21.78 10.53 -1.16
C ASN A 90 -21.84 12.07 -1.32
N GLY A 91 -21.10 12.61 -2.28
CA GLY A 91 -21.32 13.96 -2.82
C GLY A 91 -20.36 15.05 -2.34
N TYR A 92 -19.20 15.17 -2.97
CA TYR A 92 -18.75 16.46 -3.53
C TYR A 92 -17.66 16.23 -4.57
N LYS A 93 -17.99 16.48 -5.84
CA LYS A 93 -17.02 16.58 -6.93
C LYS A 93 -16.40 17.96 -6.86
N ASP A 94 -15.39 18.14 -6.03
CA ASP A 94 -14.45 19.25 -6.24
C ASP A 94 -13.16 18.96 -5.49
N LEU A 95 -12.04 18.83 -6.22
CA LEU A 95 -10.69 19.25 -5.83
C LEU A 95 -9.63 18.64 -6.76
N THR A 96 -9.35 19.38 -7.83
CA THR A 96 -8.07 19.71 -8.50
C THR A 96 -6.81 18.84 -8.25
N ILE A 97 -6.92 17.52 -8.10
CA ILE A 97 -5.81 16.58 -8.23
C ILE A 97 -6.31 15.45 -9.12
N LEU A 98 -5.96 15.56 -10.40
CA LEU A 98 -6.26 14.65 -11.50
C LEU A 98 -7.71 14.71 -12.01
N HIS A 99 -7.85 15.16 -13.25
CA HIS A 99 -8.93 14.74 -14.15
C HIS A 99 -8.84 13.21 -14.37
N MET A 100 -9.07 12.42 -13.32
CA MET A 100 -9.56 11.06 -13.48
C MET A 100 -11.06 11.24 -13.70
N ASN A 101 -11.50 11.13 -14.95
CA ASN A 101 -12.91 10.97 -15.27
C ASN A 101 -13.40 9.69 -14.58
N VAL A 102 -13.87 9.82 -13.34
CA VAL A 102 -14.74 8.85 -12.68
C VAL A 102 -16.12 9.05 -13.29
N SER A 103 -16.26 8.61 -14.53
CA SER A 103 -17.54 8.34 -15.18
C SER A 103 -17.39 6.96 -15.80
N ASP A 104 -17.81 5.97 -15.03
CA ASP A 104 -17.89 4.60 -15.50
C ASP A 104 -19.23 4.46 -16.26
N ASP A 105 -19.18 4.22 -17.57
CA ASP A 105 -20.36 3.81 -18.35
C ASP A 105 -20.74 2.33 -18.09
N HIS A 106 -20.02 1.64 -17.19
CA HIS A 106 -20.03 0.16 -17.11
C HIS A 106 -20.35 -0.41 -15.72
N GLY A 107 -20.75 0.42 -14.74
CA GLY A 107 -21.39 -0.07 -13.49
C GLY A 107 -20.58 -1.04 -12.61
N TYR A 108 -19.27 -1.20 -12.84
CA TYR A 108 -18.43 -2.08 -12.02
C TYR A 108 -18.19 -1.44 -10.65
N ARG A 109 -18.84 -1.97 -9.61
CA ARG A 109 -18.50 -1.66 -8.23
C ARG A 109 -17.13 -2.24 -7.91
N TYR A 110 -16.17 -1.38 -7.60
CA TYR A 110 -14.95 -1.78 -6.93
C TYR A 110 -15.34 -2.37 -5.56
N PRO A 111 -14.89 -3.58 -5.19
CA PRO A 111 -15.09 -4.08 -3.83
C PRO A 111 -14.45 -3.09 -2.85
N CYS A 112 -15.14 -2.74 -1.76
CA CYS A 112 -14.67 -1.70 -0.83
C CYS A 112 -13.42 -2.10 -0.02
N VAL A 113 -12.81 -3.26 -0.31
CA VAL A 113 -11.61 -3.81 0.32
C VAL A 113 -10.79 -4.54 -0.76
N SER A 114 -9.85 -3.81 -1.37
CA SER A 114 -8.92 -4.34 -2.39
C SER A 114 -7.62 -3.54 -2.38
N GLY A 115 -6.50 -4.16 -2.73
CA GLY A 115 -5.19 -3.51 -2.86
C GLY A 115 -4.42 -3.34 -1.57
N PHE A 116 -4.29 -4.42 -0.79
CA PHE A 116 -3.52 -4.40 0.46
C PHE A 116 -2.00 -4.42 0.22
N GLY A 117 -1.58 -4.83 -0.98
CA GLY A 117 -0.18 -4.96 -1.37
C GLY A 117 0.54 -3.61 -1.55
N ILE A 118 1.34 -3.23 -0.57
CA ILE A 118 2.14 -1.98 -0.61
C ILE A 118 3.50 -2.20 -1.26
N SER A 119 4.19 -3.29 -0.91
CA SER A 119 5.51 -3.64 -1.48
C SER A 119 5.41 -4.49 -2.75
N SER A 120 4.34 -5.27 -2.88
CA SER A 120 4.03 -6.08 -4.05
C SER A 120 2.54 -6.39 -4.14
N GLN A 121 2.05 -6.64 -5.37
CA GLN A 121 0.69 -7.09 -5.65
C GLN A 121 0.54 -8.62 -5.54
N PHE A 122 1.61 -9.34 -5.19
CA PHE A 122 1.63 -10.79 -5.21
C PHE A 122 0.53 -11.41 -4.33
N TRP A 123 0.42 -10.96 -3.08
CA TRP A 123 -0.61 -11.46 -2.17
C TRP A 123 -2.00 -11.03 -2.59
N ASP A 124 -2.15 -9.85 -3.20
CA ASP A 124 -3.43 -9.43 -3.76
C ASP A 124 -3.87 -10.34 -4.91
N HIS A 125 -2.94 -10.80 -5.74
CA HIS A 125 -3.23 -11.76 -6.79
C HIS A 125 -3.63 -13.13 -6.22
N ILE A 126 -2.90 -13.63 -5.22
CA ILE A 126 -3.19 -14.91 -4.55
C ILE A 126 -4.56 -14.90 -3.87
N PHE A 127 -4.93 -13.80 -3.23
CA PHE A 127 -6.19 -13.67 -2.48
C PHE A 127 -7.32 -13.01 -3.28
N GLY A 128 -7.09 -12.66 -4.55
CA GLY A 128 -8.10 -12.04 -5.42
C GLY A 128 -8.49 -10.61 -5.01
N THR A 129 -7.63 -9.91 -4.27
CA THR A 129 -7.83 -8.51 -3.84
C THR A 129 -7.10 -7.50 -4.76
N GLU A 130 -6.75 -7.91 -5.98
CA GLU A 130 -6.00 -7.12 -6.95
C GLU A 130 -6.81 -5.94 -7.52
N ILE A 131 -6.19 -4.75 -7.58
CA ILE A 131 -6.77 -3.57 -8.23
C ILE A 131 -6.32 -3.50 -9.69
N ILE A 132 -7.29 -3.47 -10.61
CA ILE A 132 -7.01 -3.24 -12.03
C ILE A 132 -6.63 -1.77 -12.24
N LEU A 133 -5.35 -1.52 -12.56
CA LEU A 133 -4.85 -0.19 -12.89
C LEU A 133 -5.37 0.24 -14.27
N LYS A 134 -6.13 1.34 -14.32
CA LYS A 134 -6.52 1.96 -15.60
C LYS A 134 -5.28 2.50 -16.32
N LYS A 135 -5.21 2.29 -17.65
CA LYS A 135 -4.14 2.86 -18.49
C LYS A 135 -4.29 4.37 -18.54
N LEU A 136 -3.24 5.10 -18.17
CA LEU A 136 -3.26 6.56 -18.27
C LEU A 136 -2.90 7.00 -19.69
N SER A 137 -3.56 8.06 -20.15
CA SER A 137 -3.21 8.75 -21.40
C SER A 137 -1.97 9.64 -21.25
N ARG A 138 -1.59 10.00 -20.03
CA ARG A 138 -0.41 10.83 -19.70
C ARG A 138 0.26 10.32 -18.43
N CYS A 139 1.57 10.52 -18.34
CA CYS A 139 2.31 10.18 -17.13
C CYS A 139 1.96 11.14 -15.98
N LEU A 140 1.88 10.61 -14.75
CA LEU A 140 1.63 11.40 -13.56
C LEU A 140 2.92 12.12 -13.19
N LYS A 141 2.85 13.46 -13.19
CA LYS A 141 3.89 14.30 -12.61
C LYS A 141 3.61 14.46 -11.13
N TRP A 142 4.53 13.98 -10.31
CA TRP A 142 4.56 14.16 -8.87
C TRP A 142 5.41 15.41 -8.61
N TYR A 143 4.80 16.52 -8.20
CA TYR A 143 5.47 17.77 -7.83
C TYR A 143 5.52 17.93 -6.32
#